data_AF-A0A3C0Y9I8-F1
#
_entry.id   AF-A0A3C0Y9I8-F1
#
_cell.length_a   1.000
_cell.length_b   1.000
_cell.length_c   1.000
_cell.angle_alpha   90.00
_cell.angle_beta   90.00
_cell.angle_gamma   90.00
#
_symmetry.space_group_name_H-M   'P 1'
#
loop_
_entity.id
_entity.type
_entity.pdbx_description
1 polymer ?
#
loop_
_entity_poly.entity_id
_entity_poly.type
_entity_poly.pdbx_seq_one_letter_code
_entity_poly.pdbx_strand_id
1 'polypeptide(L)'
;MDVLYFLKERTRLIRQYYEQAAKPFSETIRKIEAEEEPFVPPYSEDPEPAFFAEWVEANELLEVTGRSCVSMLSASLQLYLNAWDRILGLQCKAQFKAAFKGDGLIGGYRQCLAARLVLDWKECPADLAIIEQVVLARNRDQHPDSITTLRVTHADHDRARHPRPFFLNDKEAELYDNGDGAGLWMSPSLHVPREKLMEAISNVESLCEWLEEKMFDAKYPARHDSALPISDSAQDLRTTTGNAST
;
A
#
# COMPACT_ATOMS: atom_id res chain seq x y z
N MET A 1 10.71 -18.58 9.28
CA MET A 1 10.34 -17.17 9.51
C MET A 1 8.99 -16.99 8.87
N ASP A 2 8.00 -16.61 9.65
CA ASP A 2 6.66 -16.27 9.16
C ASP A 2 6.70 -14.82 8.68
N VAL A 3 6.82 -14.61 7.37
CA VAL A 3 7.10 -13.28 6.80
C VAL A 3 5.84 -12.44 6.83
N LEU A 4 4.69 -13.05 6.50
CA LEU A 4 3.38 -12.39 6.54
C LEU A 4 2.99 -11.96 7.96
N TYR A 5 3.25 -12.77 9.00
CA TYR A 5 3.02 -12.36 10.39
C TYR A 5 3.71 -11.04 10.73
N PHE A 6 5.00 -10.90 10.38
CA PHE A 6 5.73 -9.66 10.66
C PHE A 6 5.24 -8.49 9.82
N LEU A 7 4.78 -8.71 8.58
CA LEU A 7 4.14 -7.66 7.81
C LEU A 7 2.85 -7.19 8.50
N LYS A 8 1.99 -8.12 8.90
CA LYS A 8 0.71 -7.83 9.56
C LYS A 8 0.88 -7.11 10.89
N GLU A 9 1.91 -7.47 11.65
CA GLU A 9 2.23 -6.77 12.89
C GLU A 9 2.69 -5.33 12.62
N ARG A 10 3.46 -5.10 11.56
CA ARG A 10 3.89 -3.75 11.16
C ARG A 10 2.72 -2.91 10.65
N THR A 11 1.83 -3.47 9.84
CA THR A 11 0.65 -2.75 9.35
C THR A 11 -0.34 -2.44 10.47
N ARG A 12 -0.53 -3.36 11.43
CA ARG A 12 -1.28 -3.12 12.67
C ARG A 12 -0.73 -1.91 13.43
N LEU A 13 0.59 -1.84 13.61
CA LEU A 13 1.25 -0.71 14.27
C LEU A 13 1.11 0.60 13.49
N ILE A 14 1.18 0.59 12.16
CA ILE A 14 0.98 1.79 11.33
C ILE A 14 -0.44 2.34 11.54
N ARG A 15 -1.47 1.48 11.52
CA ARG A 15 -2.85 1.90 11.79
C ARG A 15 -2.97 2.55 13.17
N GLN A 16 -2.42 1.90 14.20
CA GLN A 16 -2.45 2.42 15.57
C GLN A 16 -1.70 3.75 15.70
N TYR A 17 -0.53 3.87 15.09
CA TYR A 17 0.24 5.11 15.11
C TYR A 17 -0.56 6.26 14.50
N TYR A 18 -1.13 6.08 13.31
CA TYR A 18 -1.95 7.12 12.68
C TYR A 18 -3.11 7.55 13.58
N GLU A 19 -3.89 6.59 14.08
CA GLU A 19 -5.08 6.85 14.90
C GLU A 19 -4.74 7.58 16.21
N GLN A 20 -3.54 7.40 16.77
CA GLN A 20 -3.14 8.10 17.99
C GLN A 20 -2.46 9.44 17.70
N ALA A 21 -1.61 9.49 16.67
CA ALA A 21 -0.85 10.69 16.33
C ALA A 21 -1.74 11.79 15.72
N ALA A 22 -2.76 11.43 14.93
CA ALA A 22 -3.63 12.41 14.28
C ALA A 22 -4.56 13.15 15.25
N LYS A 23 -4.98 12.49 16.34
CA LYS A 23 -5.97 13.00 17.31
C LYS A 23 -5.75 14.44 17.77
N PRO A 24 -4.59 14.82 18.35
CA PRO A 24 -4.40 16.18 18.85
C PRO A 24 -4.54 17.22 17.74
N PHE A 25 -4.05 16.92 16.54
CA PHE A 25 -4.09 17.85 15.41
C PHE A 25 -5.51 17.99 14.85
N SER A 26 -6.24 16.87 14.70
CA SER A 26 -7.66 16.89 14.31
C SER A 26 -8.52 17.61 15.33
N GLU A 27 -8.26 17.44 16.62
CA GLU A 27 -8.98 18.17 17.68
C GLU A 27 -8.69 19.66 17.66
N THR A 28 -7.45 20.08 17.42
CA THR A 28 -7.11 21.50 17.25
C THR A 28 -7.89 22.12 16.09
N ILE A 29 -7.86 21.48 14.91
CA ILE A 29 -8.60 21.95 13.73
C ILE A 29 -10.09 22.07 14.04
N ARG A 30 -10.70 21.00 14.57
CA ARG A 30 -12.12 20.95 14.92
C ARG A 30 -12.50 22.07 15.89
N LYS A 31 -11.70 22.30 16.93
CA LYS A 31 -12.01 23.33 17.94
C LYS A 31 -11.85 24.74 17.39
N ILE A 32 -10.86 25.00 16.54
CA ILE A 32 -10.72 26.30 15.88
C ILE A 32 -11.92 26.56 14.97
N GLU A 33 -12.32 25.59 14.15
CA GLU A 33 -13.45 25.71 13.23
C GLU A 33 -14.80 25.84 13.94
N ALA A 34 -14.93 25.25 15.14
CA ALA A 34 -16.13 25.32 15.97
C ALA A 34 -16.11 26.48 17.00
N GLU A 35 -15.04 27.29 17.03
CA GLU A 35 -14.82 28.35 18.02
C GLU A 35 -14.96 27.83 19.48
N GLU A 36 -14.39 26.67 19.77
CA GLU A 36 -14.42 26.02 21.08
C GLU A 36 -13.15 26.32 21.90
N GLU A 37 -13.30 26.43 23.22
CA GLU A 37 -12.17 26.61 24.15
C GLU A 37 -11.02 25.60 23.93
N PRO A 38 -9.75 26.07 23.84
CA PRO A 38 -9.26 27.44 24.10
C PRO A 38 -9.27 28.39 22.89
N PHE A 39 -9.88 28.01 21.76
CA PHE A 39 -9.82 28.72 20.48
C PHE A 39 -11.07 29.57 20.22
N VAL A 40 -11.49 30.34 21.22
CA VAL A 40 -12.58 31.32 21.08
C VAL A 40 -11.99 32.64 20.58
N PRO A 41 -12.34 33.15 19.39
CA PRO A 41 -11.76 34.38 18.85
C PRO A 41 -12.04 35.59 19.77
N PRO A 42 -11.01 36.33 20.22
CA PRO A 42 -11.25 37.62 20.85
C PRO A 42 -11.75 38.62 19.80
N TYR A 43 -12.44 39.69 20.22
CA TYR A 43 -12.73 40.81 19.32
C TYR A 43 -11.41 41.36 18.75
N SER A 44 -11.34 41.44 17.42
CA SER A 44 -10.21 41.99 16.68
C SER A 44 -10.72 42.80 15.49
N GLU A 45 -10.07 43.93 15.22
CA GLU A 45 -10.29 44.70 13.98
C GLU A 45 -9.34 44.23 12.86
N ASP A 46 -8.45 43.28 13.15
CA ASP A 46 -7.59 42.63 12.18
C ASP A 46 -8.44 41.71 11.27
N PRO A 47 -8.36 41.83 9.93
CA PRO A 47 -9.03 40.91 9.02
C PRO A 47 -8.46 39.48 9.04
N GLU A 48 -7.29 39.25 9.64
CA GLU A 48 -6.72 37.90 9.77
C GLU A 48 -7.54 37.03 10.74
N PRO A 49 -7.88 35.78 10.37
CA PRO A 49 -8.58 34.88 11.27
C PRO A 49 -7.77 34.60 12.54
N ALA A 50 -8.42 34.66 13.70
CA ALA A 50 -7.82 34.25 14.96
C ALA A 50 -7.37 32.78 14.88
N PHE A 51 -6.21 32.48 15.47
CA PHE A 51 -5.62 31.13 15.52
C PHE A 51 -5.29 30.50 14.15
N PHE A 52 -5.12 31.33 13.10
CA PHE A 52 -4.78 30.85 11.77
C PHE A 52 -3.46 30.06 11.74
N ALA A 53 -2.44 30.50 12.50
CA ALA A 53 -1.16 29.83 12.58
C ALA A 53 -1.28 28.41 13.16
N GLU A 54 -2.05 28.25 14.23
CA GLU A 54 -2.32 26.98 14.90
C GLU A 54 -3.12 26.04 14.00
N TRP A 55 -4.09 26.56 13.24
CA TRP A 55 -4.83 25.78 12.26
C TRP A 55 -3.92 25.28 11.13
N VAL A 56 -3.04 26.15 10.60
CA VAL A 56 -2.08 25.78 9.55
C VAL A 56 -1.09 24.74 10.07
N GLU A 57 -0.53 24.94 11.27
CA GLU A 57 0.41 24.00 11.88
C GLU A 57 -0.24 22.63 12.13
N ALA A 58 -1.47 22.59 12.66
CA ALA A 58 -2.19 21.35 12.88
C ALA A 58 -2.47 20.58 11.58
N ASN A 59 -2.84 21.28 10.50
CA ASN A 59 -3.01 20.66 9.18
C ASN A 59 -1.69 20.09 8.66
N GLU A 60 -0.59 20.83 8.75
CA GLU A 60 0.73 20.35 8.30
C GLU A 60 1.18 19.11 9.11
N LEU A 61 0.94 19.10 10.42
CA LEU A 61 1.25 17.95 11.27
C LEU A 61 0.39 16.72 10.95
N LEU A 62 -0.86 16.90 10.50
CA LEU A 62 -1.66 15.81 9.94
C LEU A 62 -1.07 15.26 8.64
N GLU A 63 -0.63 16.12 7.73
CA GLU A 63 0.02 15.70 6.48
C GLU A 63 1.30 14.89 6.77
N VAL A 64 2.15 15.39 7.67
CA VAL A 64 3.38 14.70 8.08
C VAL A 64 3.06 13.35 8.70
N THR A 65 1.99 13.26 9.50
CA THR A 65 1.53 11.99 10.09
C THR A 65 1.13 10.98 9.03
N GLY A 66 0.32 11.39 8.04
CA GLY A 66 -0.09 10.54 6.91
C GLY A 66 1.10 10.08 6.06
N ARG A 67 1.98 10.99 5.67
CA ARG A 67 3.19 10.69 4.88
C ARG A 67 4.15 9.76 5.61
N SER A 68 4.33 9.96 6.91
CA SER A 68 5.12 9.06 7.77
C SER A 68 4.58 7.64 7.75
N CYS A 69 3.25 7.48 7.82
CA CYS A 69 2.60 6.17 7.74
C CYS A 69 2.82 5.48 6.39
N VAL A 70 2.69 6.21 5.28
CA VAL A 70 2.98 5.68 3.94
C VAL A 70 4.44 5.29 3.78
N SER A 71 5.37 6.07 4.34
CA SER A 71 6.79 5.73 4.39
C SER A 71 7.05 4.43 5.15
N MET A 72 6.40 4.22 6.31
CA MET A 72 6.48 2.97 7.07
C MET A 72 5.86 1.79 6.31
N LEU A 73 4.75 2.01 5.59
CA LEU A 73 4.08 0.97 4.79
C LEU A 73 4.95 0.51 3.63
N SER A 74 5.51 1.45 2.86
CA SER A 74 6.44 1.19 1.76
C SER A 74 7.67 0.39 2.23
N ALA A 75 8.26 0.79 3.36
CA ALA A 75 9.38 0.07 3.96
C ALA A 75 9.00 -1.36 4.37
N SER A 76 7.80 -1.55 4.93
CA SER A 76 7.29 -2.86 5.36
C SER A 76 7.08 -3.80 4.18
N LEU A 77 6.48 -3.31 3.08
CA LEU A 77 6.33 -4.06 1.84
C LEU A 77 7.70 -4.46 1.24
N GLN A 78 8.65 -3.53 1.22
CA GLN A 78 10.01 -3.82 0.73
C GLN A 78 10.69 -4.90 1.56
N LEU A 79 10.57 -4.86 2.89
CA LEU A 79 11.12 -5.88 3.77
C LEU A 79 10.49 -7.25 3.50
N TYR A 80 9.17 -7.30 3.33
CA TYR A 80 8.44 -8.53 2.98
C TYR A 80 8.96 -9.14 1.68
N LEU A 81 9.00 -8.35 0.59
CA LEU A 81 9.44 -8.82 -0.73
C LEU A 81 10.92 -9.25 -0.72
N ASN A 82 11.80 -8.46 -0.10
CA ASN A 82 13.22 -8.80 0.01
C ASN A 82 13.44 -10.07 0.86
N ALA A 83 12.63 -10.27 1.91
CA ALA A 83 12.73 -11.47 2.75
C ALA A 83 12.43 -12.73 1.94
N TRP A 84 11.35 -12.72 1.16
CA TRP A 84 10.99 -13.84 0.29
C TRP A 84 11.97 -14.05 -0.85
N ASP A 85 12.43 -12.99 -1.52
CA ASP A 85 13.49 -13.05 -2.53
C ASP A 85 14.73 -13.79 -2.00
N ARG A 86 15.14 -13.46 -0.76
CA ARG A 86 16.28 -14.12 -0.09
C ARG A 86 15.97 -15.56 0.32
N ILE A 87 14.79 -15.83 0.87
CA ILE A 87 14.40 -17.17 1.35
C ILE A 87 14.37 -18.17 0.18
N LEU A 88 13.87 -17.75 -0.98
CA LEU A 88 13.76 -18.58 -2.18
C LEU A 88 14.99 -18.48 -3.09
N GLY A 89 15.93 -17.57 -2.80
CA GLY A 89 17.13 -17.38 -3.61
C GLY A 89 16.85 -16.88 -5.03
N LEU A 90 15.80 -16.09 -5.24
CA LEU A 90 15.36 -15.67 -6.59
C LEU A 90 16.30 -14.64 -7.23
N GLN A 91 16.99 -13.85 -6.40
CA GLN A 91 17.88 -12.76 -6.80
C GLN A 91 17.20 -11.74 -7.73
N CYS A 92 15.93 -11.40 -7.45
CA CYS A 92 15.10 -10.61 -8.35
C CYS A 92 15.77 -9.31 -8.80
N LYS A 93 16.30 -8.52 -7.87
CA LYS A 93 16.96 -7.24 -8.19
C LYS A 93 18.19 -7.39 -9.08
N ALA A 94 18.93 -8.50 -8.97
CA ALA A 94 20.12 -8.74 -9.76
C ALA A 94 19.78 -9.25 -11.18
N GLN A 95 18.75 -10.10 -11.29
CA GLN A 95 18.39 -10.79 -12.53
C GLN A 95 17.40 -9.98 -13.39
N PHE A 96 16.58 -9.13 -12.78
CA PHE A 96 15.54 -8.34 -13.46
C PHE A 96 15.82 -6.82 -13.40
N LYS A 97 17.10 -6.42 -13.42
CA LYS A 97 17.52 -5.01 -13.28
C LYS A 97 16.78 -4.03 -14.19
N ALA A 98 16.54 -4.41 -15.45
CA ALA A 98 15.82 -3.57 -16.41
C ALA A 98 14.38 -3.29 -15.97
N ALA A 99 13.68 -4.30 -15.46
CA ALA A 99 12.32 -4.17 -14.94
C ALA A 99 12.26 -3.26 -13.71
N PHE A 100 13.18 -3.43 -12.76
CA PHE A 100 13.26 -2.55 -11.59
C PHE A 100 13.59 -1.08 -11.94
N LYS A 101 14.32 -0.86 -13.04
CA LYS A 101 14.66 0.49 -13.52
C LYS A 101 13.51 1.15 -14.31
N GLY A 102 12.77 0.38 -15.11
CA GLY A 102 11.69 0.88 -15.95
C GLY A 102 10.34 0.96 -15.23
N ASP A 103 9.94 -0.14 -14.60
CA ASP A 103 8.60 -0.32 -14.02
C ASP A 103 8.61 -0.16 -12.48
N GLY A 104 9.72 0.32 -11.93
CA GLY A 104 9.88 0.52 -10.50
C GLY A 104 9.92 -0.77 -9.68
N LEU A 105 9.78 -0.62 -8.37
CA LEU A 105 9.89 -1.73 -7.42
C LEU A 105 8.84 -2.82 -7.66
N ILE A 106 7.57 -2.43 -7.77
CA ILE A 106 6.44 -3.36 -7.91
C ILE A 106 6.50 -4.04 -9.27
N GLY A 107 6.74 -3.31 -10.35
CA GLY A 107 6.91 -3.89 -11.68
C GLY A 107 8.10 -4.86 -11.76
N GLY A 108 9.22 -4.52 -11.13
CA GLY A 108 10.39 -5.40 -11.03
C GLY A 108 10.09 -6.74 -10.35
N TYR A 109 9.41 -6.71 -9.19
CA TYR A 109 8.99 -7.93 -8.50
C TYR A 109 7.91 -8.68 -9.28
N ARG A 110 6.97 -7.98 -9.92
CA ARG A 110 5.93 -8.57 -10.76
C ARG A 110 6.52 -9.45 -11.85
N GLN A 111 7.47 -8.91 -12.61
CA GLN A 111 8.16 -9.64 -13.67
C GLN A 111 9.00 -10.80 -13.12
N CYS A 112 9.75 -10.57 -12.04
CA CYS A 112 10.57 -11.61 -11.43
C CYS A 112 9.74 -12.82 -10.98
N LEU A 113 8.67 -12.58 -10.23
CA LEU A 113 7.86 -13.64 -9.64
C LEU A 113 7.01 -14.35 -10.70
N ALA A 114 6.52 -13.63 -11.72
CA ALA A 114 5.87 -14.25 -12.88
C ALA A 114 6.81 -15.24 -13.58
N ALA A 115 8.08 -14.84 -13.79
CA ALA A 115 9.05 -15.68 -14.48
C ALA A 115 9.58 -16.84 -13.63
N ARG A 116 9.76 -16.63 -12.32
CA ARG A 116 10.41 -17.61 -11.43
C ARG A 116 9.43 -18.58 -10.78
N LEU A 117 8.23 -18.13 -10.48
CA LEU A 117 7.19 -18.91 -9.78
C LEU A 117 5.97 -19.19 -10.66
N VAL A 118 6.00 -18.79 -11.94
CA VAL A 118 4.91 -19.00 -12.91
C VAL A 118 3.57 -18.43 -12.40
N LEU A 119 3.62 -17.23 -11.81
CA LEU A 119 2.43 -16.57 -11.27
C LEU A 119 1.61 -15.87 -12.35
N ASP A 120 0.30 -16.10 -12.35
CA ASP A 120 -0.66 -15.26 -13.04
C ASP A 120 -1.14 -14.12 -12.12
N TRP A 121 -0.69 -12.91 -12.43
CA TRP A 121 -1.06 -11.71 -11.69
C TRP A 121 -2.52 -11.29 -11.86
N LYS A 122 -3.25 -11.87 -12.81
CA LYS A 122 -4.70 -11.64 -12.96
C LYS A 122 -5.51 -12.18 -11.77
N GLU A 123 -4.96 -13.14 -11.03
CA GLU A 123 -5.56 -13.68 -9.81
C GLU A 123 -5.27 -12.82 -8.57
N CYS A 124 -4.43 -11.78 -8.70
CA CYS A 124 -4.08 -10.93 -7.58
C CYS A 124 -5.29 -10.08 -7.16
N PRO A 125 -5.74 -10.16 -5.89
CA PRO A 125 -6.92 -9.44 -5.43
C PRO A 125 -6.65 -7.95 -5.13
N ALA A 126 -5.38 -7.53 -5.13
CA ALA A 126 -4.98 -6.18 -4.75
C ALA A 126 -4.85 -5.24 -5.96
N ASP A 127 -5.13 -3.97 -5.74
CA ASP A 127 -4.86 -2.91 -6.71
C ASP A 127 -3.36 -2.56 -6.68
N LEU A 128 -2.62 -3.08 -7.66
CA LEU A 128 -1.19 -2.84 -7.79
C LEU A 128 -0.86 -1.36 -8.10
N ALA A 129 -1.78 -0.60 -8.67
CA ALA A 129 -1.56 0.83 -8.95
C ALA A 129 -1.60 1.65 -7.66
N ILE A 130 -2.42 1.28 -6.67
CA ILE A 130 -2.39 1.88 -5.33
C ILE A 130 -1.06 1.54 -4.64
N ILE A 131 -0.63 0.27 -4.72
CA ILE A 131 0.61 -0.18 -4.07
C ILE A 131 1.85 0.47 -4.69
N GLU A 132 1.87 0.66 -6.01
CA GLU A 132 2.93 1.42 -6.68
C GLU A 132 2.98 2.86 -6.15
N GLN A 133 1.82 3.52 -6.02
CA GLN A 133 1.74 4.87 -5.48
C GLN A 133 2.16 4.99 -4.01
N VAL A 134 2.07 3.93 -3.20
CA VAL A 134 2.67 3.89 -1.85
C VAL A 134 4.20 4.05 -1.92
N VAL A 135 4.84 3.41 -2.90
CA VAL A 135 6.29 3.52 -3.11
C VAL A 135 6.66 4.90 -3.66
N LEU A 136 5.89 5.42 -4.61
CA LEU A 136 6.12 6.75 -5.20
C LEU A 136 5.93 7.87 -4.18
N ALA A 137 4.86 7.82 -3.37
CA ALA A 137 4.58 8.77 -2.31
C ALA A 137 5.73 8.83 -1.28
N ARG A 138 6.21 7.67 -0.83
CA ARG A 138 7.40 7.58 0.03
C ARG A 138 8.62 8.22 -0.62
N ASN A 139 8.85 8.04 -1.92
CA ASN A 139 9.99 8.63 -2.60
C ASN A 139 9.91 10.15 -2.66
N ARG A 140 8.71 10.72 -2.86
CA ARG A 140 8.51 12.18 -2.82
C ARG A 140 8.75 12.76 -1.44
N ASP A 141 8.26 12.09 -0.40
CA ASP A 141 8.47 12.53 0.99
C ASP A 141 9.95 12.53 1.41
N GLN A 142 10.72 11.54 0.94
CA GLN A 142 12.15 11.44 1.28
C GLN A 142 13.09 12.31 0.46
N HIS A 143 12.61 12.86 -0.66
CA HIS A 143 13.39 13.70 -1.56
C HIS A 143 12.67 15.02 -1.81
N PRO A 144 12.50 15.86 -0.77
CA PRO A 144 11.89 17.17 -0.93
C PRO A 144 12.76 18.07 -1.82
N ASP A 145 12.12 18.84 -2.70
CA ASP A 145 12.82 19.67 -3.68
C ASP A 145 13.39 20.97 -3.07
N SER A 146 12.87 21.41 -1.92
CA SER A 146 13.33 22.61 -1.21
C SER A 146 13.16 22.48 0.31
N ILE A 147 14.10 23.05 1.06
CA ILE A 147 14.00 23.21 2.52
C ILE A 147 13.02 24.31 2.95
N THR A 148 12.65 25.21 2.04
CA THR A 148 11.80 26.36 2.34
C THR A 148 10.31 26.04 2.35
N THR A 149 9.91 24.79 2.08
CA THR A 149 8.52 24.36 2.08
C THR A 149 8.40 22.96 2.65
N LEU A 150 7.33 22.73 3.40
CA LEU A 150 6.96 21.39 3.89
C LEU A 150 5.99 20.68 2.94
N ARG A 151 5.45 21.41 1.96
CA ARG A 151 4.53 20.89 0.95
C ARG A 151 5.25 19.89 0.06
N VAL A 152 4.73 18.66 0.06
CA VAL A 152 5.16 17.62 -0.88
C VAL A 152 4.11 17.44 -1.96
N THR A 153 4.55 17.25 -3.19
CA THR A 153 3.69 17.13 -4.38
C THR A 153 3.98 15.85 -5.13
N HIS A 154 3.00 15.40 -5.92
CA HIS A 154 3.17 14.32 -6.89
C HIS A 154 4.17 14.72 -7.98
N ALA A 155 5.03 13.80 -8.41
CA ALA A 155 5.97 14.06 -9.49
C ALA A 155 5.26 14.08 -10.86
N ASP A 156 5.67 15.01 -11.72
CA ASP A 156 5.04 15.19 -13.03
C ASP A 156 5.14 13.96 -13.93
N HIS A 157 6.28 13.26 -13.89
CA HIS A 157 6.50 12.07 -14.71
C HIS A 157 5.66 10.86 -14.24
N ASP A 158 5.25 10.81 -12.97
CA ASP A 158 4.38 9.75 -12.45
C ASP A 158 2.93 9.96 -12.87
N ARG A 159 2.51 11.20 -13.12
CA ARG A 159 1.15 11.53 -13.61
C ARG A 159 0.85 10.94 -14.99
N ALA A 160 1.87 10.66 -15.80
CA ALA A 160 1.67 9.97 -17.07
C ALA A 160 1.18 8.51 -16.87
N ARG A 161 1.62 7.85 -15.79
CA ARG A 161 1.21 6.48 -15.42
C ARG A 161 -0.02 6.46 -14.53
N HIS A 162 -0.18 7.50 -13.71
CA HIS A 162 -1.33 7.70 -12.82
C HIS A 162 -2.00 9.05 -13.13
N PRO A 163 -2.82 9.13 -14.19
CA PRO A 163 -3.48 10.39 -14.60
C PRO A 163 -4.35 11.00 -13.51
N ARG A 164 -4.88 10.16 -12.61
CA ARG A 164 -5.57 10.54 -11.38
C ARG A 164 -4.80 9.95 -10.19
N PRO A 165 -3.93 10.73 -9.53
CA PRO A 165 -3.22 10.24 -8.35
C PRO A 165 -4.18 9.79 -7.25
N PHE A 166 -3.82 8.74 -6.55
CA PHE A 166 -4.60 8.17 -5.46
C PHE A 166 -4.60 9.11 -4.25
N PHE A 167 -3.42 9.56 -3.82
CA PHE A 167 -3.20 10.44 -2.67
C PHE A 167 -3.44 11.93 -2.96
N LEU A 168 -4.68 12.27 -3.31
CA LEU A 168 -5.17 13.65 -3.48
C LEU A 168 -6.06 14.08 -2.30
N ASN A 169 -6.15 15.39 -2.05
CA ASN A 169 -7.26 15.92 -1.24
C ASN A 169 -8.56 16.00 -2.07
N ASP A 170 -9.70 16.13 -1.40
CA ASP A 170 -11.01 16.07 -2.06
C ASP A 170 -11.19 17.18 -3.10
N LYS A 171 -10.75 18.40 -2.80
CA LYS A 171 -10.82 19.54 -3.74
C LYS A 171 -9.98 19.30 -4.99
N GLU A 172 -8.76 18.76 -4.83
CA GLU A 172 -7.90 18.39 -5.94
C GLU A 172 -8.52 17.24 -6.74
N ALA A 173 -9.08 16.22 -6.07
CA ALA A 173 -9.74 15.10 -6.73
C ALA A 173 -10.93 15.55 -7.59
N GLU A 174 -11.77 16.47 -7.09
CA GLU A 174 -12.87 17.06 -7.85
C GLU A 174 -12.39 17.77 -9.12
N LEU A 175 -11.27 18.51 -9.06
CA LEU A 175 -10.69 19.15 -10.24
C LEU A 175 -10.25 18.12 -11.30
N TYR A 176 -9.68 16.99 -10.88
CA TYR A 176 -9.35 15.89 -11.79
C TYR A 176 -10.59 15.26 -12.41
N ASP A 177 -11.64 15.05 -11.62
CA ASP A 177 -12.88 14.42 -12.07
C ASP A 177 -13.67 15.30 -13.06
N ASN A 178 -13.55 16.62 -12.95
CA ASN A 178 -14.14 17.58 -13.88
C ASN A 178 -13.34 17.79 -15.18
N GLY A 179 -12.20 17.10 -15.35
CA GLY A 179 -11.33 17.23 -16.52
C GLY A 179 -10.35 18.41 -16.46
N ASP A 180 -10.39 19.20 -15.39
CA ASP A 180 -9.51 20.36 -15.16
C ASP A 180 -8.18 20.00 -14.49
N GLY A 181 -7.99 18.75 -14.06
CA GLY A 181 -6.78 18.28 -13.38
C GLY A 181 -5.50 18.39 -14.21
N ALA A 182 -5.61 18.42 -15.54
CA ALA A 182 -4.50 18.68 -16.45
C ALA A 182 -4.11 20.18 -16.55
N GLY A 183 -5.01 21.08 -16.12
CA GLY A 183 -4.83 22.54 -16.12
C GLY A 183 -4.29 23.12 -14.82
N LEU A 184 -4.02 22.28 -13.82
CA LEU A 184 -3.41 22.70 -12.56
C LEU A 184 -2.02 23.32 -12.82
N TRP A 185 -1.91 24.63 -12.64
CA TRP A 185 -0.66 25.39 -12.72
C TRP A 185 0.41 24.93 -11.71
N MET A 186 -0.01 24.23 -10.65
CA MET A 186 0.86 23.63 -9.65
C MET A 186 0.58 22.14 -9.54
N SER A 187 1.61 21.31 -9.38
CA SER A 187 1.44 19.89 -9.12
C SER A 187 0.61 19.68 -7.84
N PRO A 188 -0.32 18.71 -7.83
CA PRO A 188 -1.19 18.49 -6.69
C PRO A 188 -0.37 18.05 -5.47
N SER A 189 -0.87 18.41 -4.30
CA SER A 189 -0.30 17.98 -3.03
C SER A 189 -0.35 16.46 -2.86
N LEU A 190 0.68 15.91 -2.23
CA LEU A 190 0.66 14.53 -1.74
C LEU A 190 -0.13 14.52 -0.43
N HIS A 191 -1.42 14.23 -0.52
CA HIS A 191 -2.33 14.21 0.62
C HIS A 191 -2.67 12.78 1.02
N VAL A 192 -2.39 12.42 2.28
CA VAL A 192 -2.62 11.07 2.82
C VAL A 192 -3.65 11.12 3.95
N PRO A 193 -4.95 11.17 3.62
CA PRO A 193 -6.00 11.11 4.61
C PRO A 193 -6.14 9.68 5.15
N ARG A 194 -6.83 9.57 6.27
CA ARG A 194 -7.05 8.32 7.00
C ARG A 194 -7.58 7.22 6.08
N GLU A 195 -8.61 7.52 5.31
CA GLU A 195 -9.34 6.57 4.46
C GLU A 195 -8.40 5.96 3.43
N LYS A 196 -7.63 6.81 2.74
CA LYS A 196 -6.66 6.39 1.72
C LYS A 196 -5.49 5.62 2.31
N LEU A 197 -5.03 5.99 3.51
CA LEU A 197 -4.03 5.19 4.22
C LEU A 197 -4.58 3.79 4.54
N MET A 198 -5.80 3.69 5.08
CA MET A 198 -6.39 2.40 5.44
C MET A 198 -6.60 1.50 4.23
N GLU A 199 -7.01 2.07 3.09
CA GLU A 199 -7.14 1.40 1.81
C GLU A 199 -5.79 0.94 1.24
N ALA A 200 -4.77 1.80 1.30
CA ALA A 200 -3.40 1.43 0.89
C ALA A 200 -2.84 0.27 1.73
N ILE A 201 -3.04 0.30 3.04
CA ILE A 201 -2.64 -0.80 3.93
C ILE A 201 -3.40 -2.07 3.56
N SER A 202 -4.71 -1.98 3.31
CA SER A 202 -5.52 -3.13 2.90
C SER A 202 -4.98 -3.77 1.62
N ASN A 203 -4.67 -2.96 0.60
CA ASN A 203 -4.13 -3.45 -0.66
C ASN A 203 -2.75 -4.12 -0.47
N VAL A 204 -1.86 -3.54 0.33
CA VAL A 204 -0.56 -4.15 0.65
C VAL A 204 -0.74 -5.49 1.37
N GLU A 205 -1.64 -5.56 2.35
CA GLU A 205 -1.94 -6.79 3.06
C GLU A 205 -2.52 -7.86 2.12
N SER A 206 -3.49 -7.51 1.28
CA SER A 206 -4.10 -8.43 0.32
C SER A 206 -3.10 -8.97 -0.71
N LEU A 207 -2.19 -8.11 -1.21
CA LEU A 207 -1.10 -8.54 -2.08
C LEU A 207 -0.21 -9.56 -1.37
N CYS A 208 0.21 -9.26 -0.14
CA CYS A 208 1.15 -10.09 0.58
C CYS A 208 0.52 -11.40 1.04
N GLU A 209 -0.74 -11.42 1.49
CA GLU A 209 -1.47 -12.65 1.78
C GLU A 209 -1.55 -13.57 0.56
N TRP A 210 -1.93 -13.00 -0.59
CA TRP A 210 -1.99 -13.75 -1.84
C TRP A 210 -0.62 -14.30 -2.26
N LEU A 211 0.43 -13.48 -2.14
CA LEU A 211 1.80 -13.93 -2.42
C LEU A 211 2.28 -14.99 -1.43
N GLU A 212 1.95 -14.89 -0.15
CA GLU A 212 2.44 -15.81 0.90
C GLU A 212 2.13 -17.26 0.53
N GLU A 213 0.90 -17.55 0.10
CA GLU A 213 0.52 -18.91 -0.33
C GLU A 213 1.40 -19.42 -1.47
N LYS A 214 1.59 -18.60 -2.51
CA LYS A 214 2.42 -18.98 -3.67
C LYS A 214 3.90 -19.15 -3.30
N MET A 215 4.40 -18.33 -2.38
CA MET A 215 5.78 -18.43 -1.90
C MET A 215 6.00 -19.67 -1.03
N PHE A 216 5.00 -20.03 -0.23
CA PHE A 216 5.02 -21.27 0.55
C PHE A 216 5.00 -22.51 -0.34
N ASP A 217 4.15 -22.54 -1.37
CA ASP A 217 4.09 -23.65 -2.32
C ASP A 217 5.43 -23.83 -3.05
N ALA A 218 6.05 -22.72 -3.47
CA ALA A 218 7.37 -22.73 -4.08
C ALA A 218 8.47 -23.24 -3.13
N LYS A 219 8.37 -22.92 -1.84
CA LYS A 219 9.35 -23.34 -0.82
C LYS A 219 9.15 -24.78 -0.38
N TYR A 220 7.91 -25.24 -0.32
CA TYR A 220 7.52 -26.54 0.21
C TYR A 220 6.62 -27.30 -0.78
N PRO A 221 7.19 -27.83 -1.89
CA PRO A 221 6.40 -28.45 -2.97
C PRO A 221 5.49 -29.61 -2.50
N ALA A 222 5.90 -30.35 -1.47
CA ALA A 222 5.11 -31.46 -0.90
C ALA A 222 3.74 -31.03 -0.30
N ARG A 223 3.56 -29.73 0.03
CA ARG A 223 2.27 -29.17 0.45
C ARG A 223 1.26 -29.15 -0.71
N HIS A 224 1.73 -28.94 -1.93
CA HIS A 224 0.89 -28.88 -3.12
C HIS A 224 0.35 -30.26 -3.51
N ASP A 225 1.17 -31.31 -3.38
CA ASP A 225 0.80 -32.68 -3.74
C ASP A 225 -0.22 -33.32 -2.78
N SER A 226 -0.27 -32.86 -1.53
CA SER A 226 -1.22 -33.34 -0.51
C SER A 226 -2.60 -32.66 -0.56
N ALA A 227 -2.74 -31.59 -1.35
CA ALA A 227 -4.01 -30.89 -1.57
C ALA A 227 -4.78 -31.40 -2.82
N LEU A 228 -4.17 -32.25 -3.65
CA LEU A 228 -4.84 -32.89 -4.77
C LEU A 228 -5.63 -34.13 -4.26
N PRO A 229 -6.93 -34.27 -4.58
CA PRO A 229 -7.67 -35.45 -4.19
C PRO A 229 -7.08 -36.68 -4.88
N ILE A 230 -6.69 -37.67 -4.08
CA ILE A 230 -6.30 -39.00 -4.56
C ILE A 230 -7.50 -39.55 -5.32
N SER A 231 -7.43 -39.64 -6.64
CA SER A 231 -8.44 -40.35 -7.44
C SER A 231 -8.26 -41.84 -7.18
N ASP A 232 -9.06 -42.38 -6.26
CA ASP A 232 -9.02 -43.78 -5.89
C ASP A 232 -9.75 -44.62 -6.95
N SER A 233 -9.04 -44.97 -8.02
CA SER A 233 -9.49 -45.98 -8.99
C SER A 233 -8.96 -47.35 -8.58
N ALA A 234 -9.64 -47.99 -7.63
CA ALA A 234 -9.46 -49.40 -7.32
C ALA A 234 -10.79 -50.04 -6.89
N GLN A 235 -11.71 -50.21 -7.85
CA GLN A 235 -12.69 -51.29 -7.80
C GLN A 235 -12.24 -52.37 -8.78
N ASP A 236 -11.79 -53.51 -8.26
CA ASP A 236 -12.49 -54.77 -8.52
C ASP A 236 -11.86 -55.93 -7.74
N LEU A 237 -12.59 -56.33 -6.71
CA LEU A 237 -12.43 -57.58 -5.97
C LEU A 237 -13.67 -58.41 -6.30
N ARG A 238 -13.51 -59.56 -6.97
CA ARG A 238 -13.92 -60.88 -6.43
C ARG A 238 -13.87 -62.00 -7.48
N THR A 239 -13.04 -62.95 -7.12
CA THR A 239 -13.05 -64.38 -7.45
C THR A 239 -14.45 -65.01 -7.28
N THR A 240 -14.91 -65.70 -8.32
CA THR A 240 -15.95 -66.75 -8.23
C THR A 240 -15.49 -67.97 -9.02
N THR A 241 -14.96 -68.98 -8.32
CA THR A 241 -14.96 -70.37 -8.79
C THR A 241 -15.16 -71.28 -7.57
N GLY A 242 -16.25 -72.05 -7.57
CA GLY A 242 -16.53 -73.01 -6.51
C GLY A 242 -17.88 -73.72 -6.65
N ASN A 243 -17.81 -74.88 -7.29
CA ASN A 243 -18.63 -76.09 -7.10
C ASN A 243 -19.85 -76.35 -8.00
N ALA A 244 -19.65 -77.35 -8.86
CA ALA A 244 -20.67 -78.23 -9.44
C ALA A 244 -20.49 -79.65 -8.88
N SER A 245 -21.59 -80.25 -8.41
CA SER A 245 -21.89 -81.68 -8.08
C SER A 245 -22.98 -81.59 -7.01
N THR A 246 -24.22 -82.07 -7.15
CA THR A 246 -24.86 -83.18 -7.88
C THR A 246 -26.34 -82.87 -8.01
#